data_AF-A0A921Z9G2-F1
#
_entry.id   AF-A0A921Z9G2-F1
#
_cell.length_a   1.000
_cell.length_b   1.000
_cell.length_c   1.000
_cell.angle_alpha   90.00
_cell.angle_beta   90.00
_cell.angle_gamma   90.00
#
_symmetry.space_group_name_H-M   'P 1'
#
loop_
_entity.id
_entity.type
_entity.pdbx_description
1 polymer ?
#
loop_
_entity_poly.entity_id
_entity_poly.type
_entity_poly.pdbx_seq_one_letter_code
_entity_poly.pdbx_strand_id
1 'polypeptide(L)'
;MSFVKCCFEGGEGHDFLDSFVQKCTDPGCCCGCCSALRPRYKRLVDNIFPASPQDGLVKSNMEKLTFYSLSSPEKLDRIGEYLFQKASRDIYRRRHGFVIIAMEAMDQLLVACHSQTLNLFVESFLKMVQKLLESTDPQLQILATQSFVRFANIEEDTPSYHRRYDFFVSKFSSMCHSNVGDATTRDKIRLAGIQGLQGVIRKTVSDDLVENIWEAQHMDKIVPSLLYNMQSAEKYETLSCMETDTREGAEEVPARLAEACLRELVGRASFGHIRSVLRPVLTHFDRHDLWIPNDFAVHVFKIIMFSIQAQYSYSVVEALMQHLDAAGGAERARGSV
;
A
#
# COMPACT_ATOMS: atom_id res chain seq x y z
N MET A 1 18.15 29.37 43.66
CA MET A 1 19.30 28.52 43.30
C MET A 1 19.09 27.16 43.93
N SER A 2 18.64 26.16 43.16
CA SER A 2 18.47 24.79 43.63
C SER A 2 19.49 23.94 42.88
N PHE A 3 20.54 23.52 43.60
CA PHE A 3 21.50 22.54 43.12
C PHE A 3 20.82 21.16 43.09
N VAL A 4 20.59 20.61 41.91
CA VAL A 4 20.25 19.19 41.76
C VAL A 4 21.55 18.41 41.79
N LYS A 5 21.66 17.59 42.82
CA LYS A 5 22.78 16.70 43.16
C LYS A 5 22.89 15.59 42.12
N CYS A 6 23.95 15.58 41.31
CA CYS A 6 24.29 14.44 40.47
C CYS A 6 24.84 13.31 41.35
N CYS A 7 24.28 12.11 41.21
CA CYS A 7 24.82 10.88 41.80
C CYS A 7 26.20 10.60 41.18
N PHE A 8 27.25 10.83 41.96
CA PHE A 8 28.62 10.47 41.64
C PHE A 8 29.11 9.53 42.75
N GLU A 9 29.20 8.24 42.45
CA GLU A 9 30.08 7.31 43.17
C GLU A 9 31.04 6.74 42.13
N GLY A 10 32.33 6.88 42.43
CA GLY A 10 33.42 6.56 41.52
C GLY A 10 33.69 5.07 41.44
N GLY A 11 34.01 4.61 40.24
CA GLY A 11 34.52 3.26 39.95
C GLY A 11 34.94 3.13 38.49
N GLU A 12 36.24 2.93 38.31
CA GLU A 12 37.01 2.36 37.18
C GLU A 12 36.60 2.64 35.71
N GLY A 13 37.54 3.29 34.99
CA GLY A 13 37.38 3.78 33.63
C GLY A 13 37.69 2.74 32.56
N HIS A 14 36.65 2.32 31.84
CA HIS A 14 36.65 2.12 30.38
C HIS A 14 35.20 2.00 29.86
N ASP A 15 34.29 1.50 30.70
CA ASP A 15 32.86 1.29 30.38
C ASP A 15 31.99 2.56 30.41
N PHE A 16 32.56 3.70 30.84
CA PHE A 16 31.82 4.95 30.98
C PHE A 16 31.48 5.57 29.61
N LEU A 17 32.37 5.48 28.61
CA LEU A 17 32.15 6.11 27.31
C LEU A 17 31.04 5.41 26.53
N ASP A 18 31.02 4.07 26.50
CA ASP A 18 29.98 3.32 25.79
C ASP A 18 28.62 3.45 26.49
N SER A 19 28.58 3.40 27.84
CA SER A 19 27.35 3.63 28.61
C SER A 19 26.82 5.07 28.42
N PHE A 20 27.70 6.06 28.29
CA PHE A 20 27.34 7.45 28.04
C PHE A 20 26.82 7.67 26.62
N VAL A 21 27.45 7.07 25.61
CA VAL A 21 26.97 7.12 24.22
C VAL A 21 25.61 6.42 24.08
N GLN A 22 25.43 5.26 24.71
CA GLN A 22 24.18 4.52 24.71
C GLN A 22 23.04 5.32 25.37
N LYS A 23 23.28 5.90 26.56
CA LYS A 23 22.29 6.70 27.30
C LYS A 23 22.02 8.07 26.66
N CYS A 24 22.96 8.64 25.91
CA CYS A 24 22.73 9.88 25.15
C CYS A 24 22.00 9.65 23.81
N THR A 25 21.87 8.41 23.35
CA THR A 25 21.07 8.04 22.17
C THR A 25 19.62 7.68 22.46
N ASP A 26 19.24 7.65 23.74
CA ASP A 26 17.89 7.30 24.20
C ASP A 26 16.85 8.38 23.81
N PRO A 27 15.65 8.03 23.32
CA PRO A 27 14.66 8.98 22.80
C PRO A 27 14.09 9.95 23.85
N GLY A 28 14.36 9.73 25.14
CA GLY A 28 13.94 10.57 26.27
C GLY A 28 14.97 11.61 26.73
N CYS A 29 16.15 11.69 26.12
CA CYS A 29 17.18 12.64 26.55
C CYS A 29 16.87 14.08 26.07
N CYS A 30 16.07 14.80 26.87
CA CYS A 30 15.78 16.23 26.74
C CYS A 30 16.96 17.12 27.20
N CYS A 31 18.17 16.87 26.71
CA CYS A 31 19.30 17.77 26.93
C CYS A 31 19.75 18.39 25.60
N GLY A 32 19.45 19.68 25.42
CA GLY A 32 19.82 20.49 24.26
C GLY A 32 21.33 20.75 24.10
N CYS A 33 22.20 20.05 24.83
CA CYS A 33 23.65 20.25 24.85
C CYS A 33 24.43 19.24 23.98
N CYS A 34 23.78 18.21 23.42
CA CYS A 34 24.47 17.09 22.74
C CYS A 34 24.37 17.08 21.21
N SER A 35 24.05 18.21 20.57
CA SER A 35 24.00 18.29 19.09
C SER A 35 25.34 17.89 18.46
N ALA A 36 26.48 18.13 19.12
CA ALA A 36 27.82 17.78 18.64
C ALA A 36 28.19 16.29 18.74
N LEU A 37 27.45 15.48 19.52
CA LEU A 37 27.66 14.03 19.66
C LEU A 37 26.67 13.19 18.83
N ARG A 38 25.62 13.80 18.28
CA ARG A 38 24.67 13.06 17.43
C ARG A 38 25.34 12.56 16.15
N PRO A 39 25.12 11.30 15.72
CA PRO A 39 25.60 10.82 14.44
C PRO A 39 25.20 11.74 13.27
N ARG A 40 26.10 11.92 12.30
CA ARG A 40 25.93 12.85 11.16
C ARG A 40 24.59 12.64 10.43
N TYR A 41 24.22 11.38 10.17
CA TYR A 41 22.97 11.05 9.48
C TYR A 41 21.72 11.56 10.23
N LYS A 42 21.69 11.47 11.57
CA LYS A 42 20.55 11.97 12.37
C LYS A 42 20.41 13.48 12.24
N ARG A 43 21.52 14.23 12.20
CA ARG A 43 21.50 15.69 12.01
C ARG A 43 20.98 16.07 10.62
N LEU A 44 21.41 15.35 9.59
CA LEU A 44 20.93 15.58 8.22
C LEU A 44 19.42 15.34 8.14
N VAL A 45 18.93 14.26 8.76
CA VAL A 45 17.49 13.98 8.86
C VAL A 45 16.78 15.05 9.70
N ASP A 46 17.30 15.49 10.83
CA ASP A 46 16.62 16.52 11.63
C ASP A 46 16.53 17.87 10.88
N ASN A 47 17.51 18.19 10.05
CA ASN A 47 17.57 19.43 9.27
C ASN A 47 16.57 19.49 8.10
N ILE A 48 16.00 18.36 7.66
CA ILE A 48 14.96 18.38 6.62
C ILE A 48 13.60 18.82 7.18
N PHE A 49 13.42 18.79 8.51
CA PHE A 49 12.18 19.20 9.16
C PHE A 49 12.24 20.70 9.51
N PRO A 50 11.27 21.51 9.05
CA PRO A 50 11.15 22.90 9.44
C PRO A 50 10.66 23.07 10.89
N ALA A 51 10.68 24.30 11.40
CA ALA A 51 10.10 24.64 12.70
C ALA A 51 8.57 24.56 12.69
N SER A 52 7.94 24.97 11.58
CA SER A 52 6.50 24.86 11.36
C SER A 52 6.21 23.82 10.28
N PRO A 53 5.25 22.90 10.49
CA PRO A 53 4.92 21.87 9.50
C PRO A 53 4.37 22.44 8.18
N GLN A 54 3.89 23.68 8.16
CA GLN A 54 3.35 24.31 6.94
C GLN A 54 4.44 24.72 5.94
N ASP A 55 5.68 24.87 6.40
CA ASP A 55 6.81 25.23 5.54
C ASP A 55 7.23 24.06 4.62
N GLY A 56 6.73 22.85 4.89
CA GLY A 56 6.98 21.66 4.09
C GLY A 56 8.42 21.15 4.18
N LEU A 57 8.75 20.16 3.37
CA LEU A 57 10.08 19.56 3.32
C LEU A 57 11.13 20.56 2.83
N VAL A 58 12.21 20.75 3.59
CA VAL A 58 13.28 21.68 3.24
C VAL A 58 14.14 21.11 2.12
N LYS A 59 13.81 21.44 0.86
CA LYS A 59 14.41 20.86 -0.37
C LYS A 59 15.94 20.85 -0.39
N SER A 60 16.59 21.97 -0.04
CA SER A 60 18.05 22.08 -0.06
C SER A 60 18.74 21.16 0.97
N ASN A 61 18.08 20.86 2.10
CA ASN A 61 18.58 19.90 3.08
C ASN A 61 18.25 18.47 2.66
N MET A 62 17.15 18.27 1.95
CA MET A 62 16.79 16.98 1.37
C MET A 62 17.80 16.55 0.31
N GLU A 63 18.20 17.44 -0.60
CA GLU A 63 19.26 17.18 -1.58
C GLU A 63 20.58 16.74 -0.92
N LYS A 64 20.96 17.37 0.19
CA LYS A 64 22.15 16.98 0.97
C LYS A 64 21.99 15.58 1.59
N LEU A 65 20.80 15.26 2.09
CA LEU A 65 20.49 13.94 2.63
C LEU A 65 20.52 12.87 1.54
N THR A 66 19.95 13.16 0.36
CA THR A 66 19.99 12.29 -0.81
C THR A 66 21.43 12.04 -1.26
N PHE A 67 22.23 13.10 -1.42
CA PHE A 67 23.64 12.96 -1.79
C PHE A 67 24.44 12.14 -0.77
N TYR A 68 24.20 12.37 0.52
CA TYR A 68 24.82 11.58 1.59
C TYR A 68 24.42 10.10 1.53
N SER A 69 23.15 9.82 1.24
CA SER A 69 22.63 8.45 1.15
C SER A 69 23.21 7.70 -0.06
N LEU A 70 23.37 8.40 -1.20
CA LEU A 70 24.02 7.85 -2.39
C LEU A 70 25.53 7.60 -2.18
N SER A 71 26.19 8.48 -1.42
CA SER A 71 27.62 8.34 -1.10
C SER A 71 27.91 7.28 -0.04
N SER A 72 26.91 6.88 0.76
CA SER A 72 27.06 5.92 1.86
C SER A 72 25.82 5.03 1.98
N PRO A 73 25.62 4.08 1.05
CA PRO A 73 24.43 3.24 1.00
C PRO A 73 24.16 2.45 2.28
N GLU A 74 25.20 2.07 3.02
CA GLU A 74 25.10 1.35 4.30
C GLU A 74 24.46 2.17 5.43
N LYS A 75 24.32 3.49 5.25
CA LYS A 75 23.61 4.36 6.18
C LYS A 75 22.13 4.54 5.83
N LEU A 76 21.72 4.18 4.61
CA LEU A 76 20.37 4.38 4.12
C LEU A 76 19.35 3.64 5.00
N ASP A 77 19.65 2.41 5.39
CA ASP A 77 18.84 1.63 6.33
C ASP A 77 18.63 2.38 7.67
N ARG A 78 19.70 2.88 8.28
CA ARG A 78 19.64 3.66 9.53
C ARG A 78 18.87 4.98 9.39
N ILE A 79 18.91 5.59 8.20
CA ILE A 79 18.12 6.80 7.88
C ILE A 79 16.63 6.45 7.82
N GLY A 80 16.28 5.36 7.13
CA GLY A 80 14.92 4.84 7.04
C GLY A 80 14.33 4.53 8.42
N GLU A 81 15.05 3.77 9.24
CA GLU A 81 14.63 3.43 10.61
C GLU A 81 14.46 4.68 11.50
N TYR A 82 15.37 5.65 11.39
CA TYR A 82 15.24 6.89 12.18
C TYR A 82 14.05 7.75 11.74
N LEU A 83 13.77 7.83 10.43
CA LEU A 83 12.56 8.48 9.90
C LEU A 83 11.30 7.77 10.41
N PHE A 84 11.27 6.43 10.36
CA PHE A 84 10.20 5.61 10.91
C PHE A 84 9.92 5.90 12.38
N GLN A 85 10.94 5.90 13.23
CA GLN A 85 10.81 6.22 14.66
C GLN A 85 10.32 7.64 14.91
N LYS A 86 10.77 8.61 14.10
CA LYS A 86 10.35 10.01 14.22
C LYS A 86 8.88 10.18 13.85
N ALA A 87 8.47 9.69 12.68
CA ALA A 87 7.08 9.81 12.25
C ALA A 87 6.13 9.00 13.15
N SER A 88 6.53 7.81 13.62
CA SER A 88 5.74 7.02 14.57
C SER A 88 5.41 7.80 15.85
N ARG A 89 6.38 8.57 16.38
CA ARG A 89 6.14 9.48 17.52
C ARG A 89 5.22 10.63 17.16
N ASP A 90 5.31 11.15 15.94
CA ASP A 90 4.47 12.26 15.47
C ASP A 90 3.04 11.84 15.17
N ILE A 91 2.81 10.60 14.71
CA ILE A 91 1.49 9.98 14.60
C ILE A 91 0.84 9.91 15.98
N TYR A 92 1.55 9.40 16.99
CA TYR A 92 1.03 9.32 18.37
C TYR A 92 0.68 10.71 18.94
N ARG A 93 1.50 11.72 18.63
CA ARG A 93 1.27 13.12 19.05
C ARG A 93 0.28 13.89 18.17
N ARG A 94 -0.32 13.24 17.17
CA ARG A 94 -1.23 13.87 16.19
C ARG A 94 -0.63 15.06 15.43
N ARG A 95 0.68 15.03 15.18
CA ARG A 95 1.39 16.07 14.42
C ARG A 95 1.50 15.68 12.95
N HIS A 96 0.35 15.56 12.28
CA HIS A 96 0.24 15.01 10.92
C HIS A 96 1.12 15.73 9.89
N GLY A 97 1.31 17.04 10.00
CA GLY A 97 2.18 17.79 9.08
C GLY A 97 3.64 17.30 9.08
N PHE A 98 4.21 16.94 10.23
CA PHE A 98 5.56 16.36 10.27
C PHE A 98 5.60 14.92 9.75
N VAL A 99 4.50 14.18 9.87
CA VAL A 99 4.36 12.84 9.31
C VAL A 99 4.37 12.89 7.77
N ILE A 100 3.68 13.87 7.18
CA ILE A 100 3.68 14.13 5.73
C ILE A 100 5.10 14.41 5.24
N ILE A 101 5.84 15.29 5.93
CA ILE A 101 7.23 15.62 5.60
C ILE A 101 8.14 14.38 5.68
N ALA A 102 7.96 13.54 6.72
CA ALA A 102 8.74 12.31 6.85
C ALA A 102 8.47 11.32 5.70
N MET A 103 7.20 11.16 5.32
CA MET A 103 6.84 10.31 4.17
C MET A 103 7.39 10.84 2.86
N GLU A 104 7.25 12.15 2.60
CA GLU A 104 7.79 12.77 1.40
C GLU A 104 9.31 12.60 1.28
N ALA A 105 10.02 12.72 2.40
CA ALA A 105 11.45 12.45 2.45
C ALA A 105 11.78 10.99 2.13
N MET A 106 11.02 10.03 2.67
CA MET A 106 11.22 8.61 2.34
C MET A 106 10.93 8.31 0.87
N ASP A 107 9.88 8.90 0.29
CA ASP A 107 9.56 8.76 -1.14
C ASP A 107 10.70 9.29 -2.03
N GLN A 108 11.27 10.45 -1.70
CA GLN A 108 12.40 11.00 -2.46
C GLN A 108 13.65 10.14 -2.34
N LEU A 109 13.95 9.59 -1.16
CA LEU A 109 15.07 8.67 -0.98
C LEU A 109 14.88 7.37 -1.77
N LEU A 110 13.65 6.86 -1.79
CA LEU A 110 13.27 5.65 -2.51
C LEU A 110 13.48 5.80 -4.02
N VAL A 111 13.10 6.95 -4.59
CA VAL A 111 13.28 7.24 -6.02
C VAL A 111 14.73 7.56 -6.36
N ALA A 112 15.50 8.17 -5.46
CA ALA A 112 16.87 8.55 -5.76
C ALA A 112 17.85 7.37 -5.70
N CYS A 113 17.60 6.39 -4.83
CA CYS A 113 18.51 5.27 -4.60
C CYS A 113 18.06 4.04 -5.40
N HIS A 114 18.95 3.40 -6.18
CA HIS A 114 18.64 2.21 -6.99
C HIS A 114 19.61 1.04 -6.73
N SER A 115 20.18 0.97 -5.51
CA SER A 115 21.23 0.00 -5.17
C SER A 115 20.68 -1.25 -4.46
N GLN A 116 21.45 -2.35 -4.41
CA GLN A 116 21.11 -3.57 -3.64
C GLN A 116 20.76 -3.31 -2.16
N THR A 117 21.32 -2.25 -1.57
CA THR A 117 21.02 -1.80 -0.19
C THR A 117 19.61 -1.20 -0.03
N LEU A 118 18.87 -0.99 -1.13
CA LEU A 118 17.49 -0.53 -1.13
C LEU A 118 16.55 -1.53 -0.44
N ASN A 119 16.86 -2.83 -0.43
CA ASN A 119 15.97 -3.83 0.17
C ASN A 119 15.69 -3.59 1.67
N LEU A 120 16.72 -3.24 2.46
CA LEU A 120 16.55 -2.91 3.89
C LEU A 120 15.81 -1.59 4.09
N PHE A 121 16.09 -0.60 3.24
CA PHE A 121 15.36 0.68 3.26
C PHE A 121 13.89 0.50 2.90
N VAL A 122 13.57 -0.34 1.91
CA VAL A 122 12.21 -0.70 1.53
C VAL A 122 11.49 -1.37 2.69
N GLU A 123 12.16 -2.20 3.48
CA GLU A 123 11.55 -2.77 4.69
C GLU A 123 11.14 -1.66 5.68
N SER A 124 12.03 -0.71 5.95
CA SER A 124 11.72 0.47 6.78
C SER A 124 10.58 1.32 6.19
N PHE A 125 10.57 1.50 4.87
CA PHE A 125 9.51 2.20 4.14
C PHE A 125 8.16 1.49 4.25
N LEU A 126 8.10 0.20 3.99
CA LEU A 126 6.87 -0.59 4.10
C LEU A 126 6.35 -0.63 5.54
N LYS A 127 7.23 -0.70 6.55
CA LYS A 127 6.83 -0.55 7.97
C LYS A 127 6.18 0.81 8.23
N MET A 128 6.71 1.89 7.66
CA MET A 128 6.11 3.21 7.76
C MET A 128 4.73 3.28 7.08
N VAL A 129 4.62 2.81 5.83
CA VAL A 129 3.34 2.75 5.10
C VAL A 129 2.31 1.95 5.90
N GLN A 130 2.70 0.76 6.40
CA GLN A 130 1.86 -0.05 7.27
C GLN A 130 1.38 0.74 8.49
N LYS A 131 2.29 1.45 9.16
CA LYS A 131 1.96 2.23 10.36
C LYS A 131 0.94 3.34 10.10
N LEU A 132 1.04 3.99 8.94
CA LEU A 132 0.08 5.02 8.52
C LEU A 132 -1.27 4.43 8.15
N LEU A 133 -1.28 3.29 7.45
CA LEU A 133 -2.52 2.58 7.10
C LEU A 133 -3.25 2.05 8.35
N GLU A 134 -2.54 1.69 9.41
CA GLU A 134 -3.14 1.33 10.71
C GLU A 134 -3.95 2.48 11.34
N SER A 135 -3.71 3.73 10.94
CA SER A 135 -4.50 4.88 11.40
C SER A 135 -5.94 4.83 10.88
N THR A 136 -6.87 5.39 11.64
CA THR A 136 -8.25 5.64 11.20
C THR A 136 -8.41 6.96 10.45
N ASP A 137 -7.37 7.78 10.40
CA ASP A 137 -7.36 9.07 9.71
C ASP A 137 -7.32 8.88 8.18
N PRO A 138 -8.35 9.34 7.43
CA PRO A 138 -8.38 9.26 5.98
C PRO A 138 -7.16 9.89 5.31
N GLN A 139 -6.66 11.01 5.84
CA GLN A 139 -5.52 11.72 5.24
C GLN A 139 -4.25 10.87 5.31
N LEU A 140 -4.01 10.19 6.43
CA LEU A 140 -2.85 9.31 6.58
C LEU A 140 -2.97 8.05 5.73
N GLN A 141 -4.18 7.48 5.60
CA GLN A 141 -4.43 6.34 4.74
C GLN A 141 -4.17 6.68 3.26
N ILE A 142 -4.68 7.83 2.80
CA ILE A 142 -4.47 8.31 1.43
C ILE A 142 -2.99 8.58 1.16
N LEU A 143 -2.30 9.27 2.08
CA LEU A 143 -0.85 9.52 1.98
C LEU A 143 -0.06 8.22 1.84
N ALA A 144 -0.35 7.24 2.72
CA ALA A 144 0.32 5.95 2.72
C ALA A 144 0.08 5.19 1.42
N THR A 145 -1.15 5.16 0.91
CA THR A 145 -1.46 4.58 -0.40
C THR A 145 -0.66 5.26 -1.50
N GLN A 146 -0.63 6.60 -1.55
CA GLN A 146 0.08 7.34 -2.61
C GLN A 146 1.58 7.00 -2.62
N SER A 147 2.21 6.97 -1.44
CA SER A 147 3.61 6.53 -1.31
C SER A 147 3.78 5.07 -1.75
N PHE A 148 2.89 4.17 -1.34
CA PHE A 148 2.93 2.76 -1.76
C PHE A 148 2.78 2.60 -3.28
N VAL A 149 1.90 3.36 -3.93
CA VAL A 149 1.73 3.34 -5.39
C VAL A 149 2.97 3.85 -6.11
N ARG A 150 3.62 4.90 -5.58
CA ARG A 150 4.91 5.37 -6.09
C ARG A 150 5.96 4.26 -6.02
N PHE A 151 6.07 3.59 -4.86
CA PHE A 151 6.93 2.42 -4.70
C PHE A 151 6.58 1.28 -5.68
N ALA A 152 5.29 1.00 -5.87
CA ALA A 152 4.81 -0.05 -6.77
C ALA A 152 5.24 0.17 -8.23
N ASN A 153 5.46 1.41 -8.64
CA ASN A 153 5.88 1.79 -9.99
C ASN A 153 7.40 1.84 -10.19
N ILE A 154 8.20 1.64 -9.13
CA ILE A 154 9.66 1.54 -9.25
C ILE A 154 10.01 0.11 -9.65
N GLU A 155 10.70 -0.04 -10.79
CA GLU A 155 11.25 -1.33 -11.22
C GLU A 155 12.39 -1.75 -10.29
N GLU A 156 12.45 -3.04 -9.96
CA GLU A 156 13.48 -3.58 -9.09
C GLU A 156 14.30 -4.63 -9.84
N ASP A 157 15.61 -4.40 -9.93
CA ASP A 157 16.54 -5.30 -10.63
C ASP A 157 16.64 -6.68 -9.94
N THR A 158 16.31 -6.76 -8.65
CA THR A 158 16.37 -8.00 -7.87
C THR A 158 15.07 -8.19 -7.09
N PRO A 159 14.35 -9.29 -7.31
CA PRO A 159 13.18 -9.67 -6.53
C PRO A 159 13.45 -9.66 -5.03
N SER A 160 12.47 -9.24 -4.24
CA SER A 160 12.56 -9.28 -2.78
C SER A 160 11.68 -10.38 -2.21
N TYR A 161 12.25 -11.57 -2.10
CA TYR A 161 11.57 -12.79 -1.66
C TYR A 161 11.05 -12.76 -0.21
N HIS A 162 11.46 -11.77 0.60
CA HIS A 162 11.04 -11.64 1.99
C HIS A 162 9.86 -10.68 2.19
N ARG A 163 9.42 -9.97 1.14
CA ARG A 163 8.30 -9.03 1.27
C ARG A 163 6.99 -9.80 1.39
N ARG A 164 6.19 -9.37 2.37
CA ARG A 164 4.84 -9.88 2.61
C ARG A 164 3.83 -8.77 2.36
N TYR A 165 2.87 -9.04 1.49
CA TYR A 165 1.80 -8.15 1.08
C TYR A 165 0.45 -8.50 1.73
N ASP A 166 0.34 -9.61 2.46
CA ASP A 166 -0.83 -10.01 3.27
C ASP A 166 -1.56 -8.86 3.98
N PHE A 167 -0.80 -8.05 4.73
CA PHE A 167 -1.33 -6.90 5.45
C PHE A 167 -1.91 -5.87 4.48
N PHE A 168 -1.16 -5.53 3.43
CA PHE A 168 -1.56 -4.54 2.43
C PHE A 168 -2.79 -4.99 1.66
N VAL A 169 -2.85 -6.25 1.22
CA VAL A 169 -4.03 -6.84 0.57
C VAL A 169 -5.24 -6.69 1.48
N SER A 170 -5.13 -7.12 2.73
CA SER A 170 -6.23 -7.08 3.70
C SER A 170 -6.68 -5.64 3.99
N LYS A 171 -5.73 -4.73 4.17
CA LYS A 171 -6.01 -3.34 4.53
C LYS A 171 -6.56 -2.52 3.37
N PHE A 172 -5.99 -2.63 2.18
CA PHE A 172 -6.49 -1.96 0.98
C PHE A 172 -7.86 -2.50 0.56
N SER A 173 -8.09 -3.81 0.69
CA SER A 173 -9.42 -4.41 0.51
C SER A 173 -10.42 -3.79 1.50
N SER A 174 -10.07 -3.67 2.79
CA SER A 174 -10.94 -3.01 3.77
C SER A 174 -11.26 -1.55 3.43
N MET A 175 -10.30 -0.80 2.88
CA MET A 175 -10.51 0.58 2.43
C MET A 175 -11.49 0.67 1.25
N CYS A 176 -11.50 -0.33 0.34
CA CYS A 176 -12.47 -0.43 -0.75
C CYS A 176 -13.93 -0.54 -0.25
N HIS A 177 -14.14 -0.99 0.99
CA HIS A 177 -15.45 -1.11 1.65
C HIS A 177 -15.72 0.03 2.64
N SER A 178 -15.00 1.15 2.54
CA SER A 178 -15.21 2.30 3.43
C SER A 178 -16.65 2.78 3.36
N ASN A 179 -17.25 2.99 4.53
CA ASN A 179 -18.64 3.45 4.70
C ASN A 179 -18.71 4.75 5.51
N VAL A 180 -17.71 5.63 5.32
CA VAL A 180 -17.72 6.98 5.90
C VAL A 180 -18.95 7.75 5.40
N GLY A 181 -19.60 8.49 6.32
CA GLY A 181 -20.86 9.19 6.02
C GLY A 181 -20.70 10.30 4.97
N ASP A 182 -19.56 11.00 4.98
CA ASP A 182 -19.22 11.96 3.93
C ASP A 182 -18.85 11.23 2.64
N ALA A 183 -19.61 11.50 1.57
CA ALA A 183 -19.45 10.87 0.27
C ALA A 183 -18.07 11.15 -0.33
N THR A 184 -17.58 12.39 -0.25
CA THR A 184 -16.30 12.76 -0.87
C THR A 184 -15.12 12.07 -0.19
N THR A 185 -15.11 12.02 1.15
CA THR A 185 -14.09 11.30 1.92
C THR A 185 -14.19 9.80 1.71
N ARG A 186 -15.40 9.25 1.68
CA ARG A 186 -15.63 7.83 1.39
C ARG A 186 -15.04 7.44 0.04
N ASP A 187 -15.32 8.19 -1.00
CA ASP A 187 -14.86 7.89 -2.36
C ASP A 187 -13.33 8.03 -2.45
N LYS A 188 -12.73 9.03 -1.80
CA LYS A 188 -11.26 9.15 -1.69
C LYS A 188 -10.61 7.96 -0.99
N ILE A 189 -11.21 7.44 0.09
CA ILE A 189 -10.69 6.24 0.78
C ILE A 189 -10.83 5.00 -0.12
N ARG A 190 -11.98 4.86 -0.81
CA ARG A 190 -12.22 3.73 -1.73
C ARG A 190 -11.24 3.75 -2.91
N LEU A 191 -11.03 4.92 -3.52
CA LEU A 191 -9.99 5.13 -4.54
C LEU A 191 -8.62 4.73 -4.01
N ALA A 192 -8.24 5.21 -2.82
CA ALA A 192 -6.98 4.83 -2.21
C ALA A 192 -6.87 3.32 -1.94
N GLY A 193 -7.97 2.65 -1.58
CA GLY A 193 -8.02 1.20 -1.48
C GLY A 193 -7.73 0.51 -2.81
N ILE A 194 -8.42 0.93 -3.87
CA ILE A 194 -8.28 0.32 -5.21
C ILE A 194 -6.88 0.57 -5.78
N GLN A 195 -6.35 1.80 -5.67
CA GLN A 195 -4.99 2.14 -6.09
C GLN A 195 -3.94 1.32 -5.34
N GLY A 196 -4.13 1.10 -4.03
CA GLY A 196 -3.28 0.26 -3.22
C GLY A 196 -3.28 -1.19 -3.68
N LEU A 197 -4.46 -1.77 -3.94
CA LEU A 197 -4.59 -3.13 -4.50
C LEU A 197 -3.91 -3.25 -5.86
N GLN A 198 -4.09 -2.26 -6.73
CA GLN A 198 -3.45 -2.20 -8.04
C GLN A 198 -1.91 -2.18 -7.92
N GLY A 199 -1.38 -1.44 -6.94
CA GLY A 199 0.05 -1.41 -6.62
C GLY A 199 0.58 -2.78 -6.15
N VAL A 200 -0.19 -3.50 -5.31
CA VAL A 200 0.18 -4.87 -4.89
C VAL A 200 0.23 -5.79 -6.10
N ILE A 201 -0.83 -5.77 -6.94
CA ILE A 201 -0.92 -6.58 -8.17
C ILE A 201 0.30 -6.34 -9.08
N ARG A 202 0.72 -5.09 -9.28
CA ARG A 202 1.91 -4.77 -10.08
C ARG A 202 3.20 -5.35 -9.50
N LYS A 203 3.33 -5.36 -8.17
CA LYS A 203 4.54 -5.88 -7.47
C LYS A 203 4.58 -7.39 -7.36
N THR A 204 3.45 -8.09 -7.39
CA THR A 204 3.39 -9.53 -7.10
C THR A 204 3.14 -10.40 -8.33
N VAL A 205 2.50 -9.90 -9.38
CA VAL A 205 2.10 -10.76 -10.51
C VAL A 205 3.23 -11.03 -11.50
N SER A 206 4.23 -10.15 -11.58
CA SER A 206 5.31 -10.27 -12.57
C SER A 206 6.41 -11.26 -12.18
N ASP A 207 6.35 -11.84 -10.97
CA ASP A 207 7.48 -12.56 -10.38
C ASP A 207 7.01 -13.82 -9.63
N ASP A 208 7.26 -14.98 -10.22
CA ASP A 208 6.88 -16.30 -9.69
C ASP A 208 7.57 -16.65 -8.35
N LEU A 209 8.55 -15.85 -7.93
CA LEU A 209 9.29 -16.05 -6.69
C LEU A 209 8.78 -15.17 -5.52
N VAL A 210 7.84 -14.27 -5.77
CA VAL A 210 7.19 -13.43 -4.76
C VAL A 210 5.97 -14.17 -4.17
N GLU A 211 5.46 -13.68 -3.03
CA GLU A 211 4.21 -14.16 -2.43
C GLU A 211 3.10 -14.34 -3.48
N ASN A 212 2.53 -15.54 -3.53
CA ASN A 212 1.63 -15.93 -4.58
C ASN A 212 0.26 -15.27 -4.40
N ILE A 213 0.10 -14.11 -5.03
CA ILE A 213 -1.13 -13.33 -5.00
C ILE A 213 -2.35 -14.12 -5.50
N TRP A 214 -2.16 -15.19 -6.27
CA TRP A 214 -3.23 -16.04 -6.80
C TRP A 214 -3.80 -17.03 -5.77
N GLU A 215 -3.24 -17.09 -4.57
CA GLU A 215 -3.83 -17.86 -3.48
C GLU A 215 -5.20 -17.32 -3.07
N ALA A 216 -6.09 -18.24 -2.68
CA ALA A 216 -7.46 -17.90 -2.29
C ALA A 216 -7.50 -16.84 -1.17
N GLN A 217 -6.54 -16.88 -0.24
CA GLN A 217 -6.48 -15.91 0.86
C GLN A 217 -6.36 -14.44 0.41
N HIS A 218 -5.80 -14.18 -0.78
CA HIS A 218 -5.73 -12.84 -1.36
C HIS A 218 -6.86 -12.60 -2.36
N MET A 219 -7.09 -13.54 -3.28
CA MET A 219 -8.11 -13.38 -4.33
C MET A 219 -9.53 -13.25 -3.76
N ASP A 220 -9.85 -13.94 -2.66
CA ASP A 220 -11.14 -13.83 -1.96
C ASP A 220 -11.32 -12.47 -1.26
N LYS A 221 -10.27 -11.64 -1.19
CA LYS A 221 -10.35 -10.24 -0.70
C LYS A 221 -10.33 -9.25 -1.86
N ILE A 222 -9.42 -9.43 -2.81
CA ILE A 222 -9.18 -8.51 -3.93
C ILE A 222 -10.40 -8.45 -4.84
N VAL A 223 -10.82 -9.60 -5.38
CA VAL A 223 -11.87 -9.65 -6.40
C VAL A 223 -13.21 -9.11 -5.86
N PRO A 224 -13.73 -9.54 -4.70
CA PRO A 224 -14.99 -8.98 -4.17
C PRO A 224 -14.89 -7.49 -3.86
N SER A 225 -13.72 -6.97 -3.49
CA SER A 225 -13.51 -5.53 -3.23
C SER A 225 -13.59 -4.69 -4.49
N LEU A 226 -13.08 -5.19 -5.61
CA LEU A 226 -13.22 -4.54 -6.92
C LEU A 226 -14.67 -4.59 -7.40
N LEU A 227 -15.32 -5.76 -7.34
CA LEU A 227 -16.72 -5.92 -7.74
C LEU A 227 -17.67 -5.04 -6.93
N TYR A 228 -17.45 -4.92 -5.62
CA TYR A 228 -18.22 -4.04 -4.73
C TYR A 228 -18.18 -2.56 -5.14
N ASN A 229 -17.05 -2.09 -5.68
CA ASN A 229 -16.94 -0.72 -6.16
C ASN A 229 -17.51 -0.54 -7.57
N MET A 230 -17.45 -1.58 -8.41
CA MET A 230 -18.03 -1.57 -9.75
C MET A 230 -19.56 -1.59 -9.73
N GLN A 231 -20.18 -2.36 -8.82
CA GLN A 231 -21.65 -2.47 -8.74
C GLN A 231 -22.33 -1.13 -8.44
N SER A 232 -21.63 -0.18 -7.83
CA SER A 232 -22.17 1.13 -7.44
C SER A 232 -22.28 2.11 -8.62
N ALA A 233 -21.87 1.72 -9.83
CA ALA A 233 -21.97 2.57 -11.03
C ALA A 233 -23.43 2.74 -11.48
N GLU A 234 -23.85 3.99 -11.74
CA GLU A 234 -25.25 4.36 -12.00
C GLU A 234 -25.88 3.71 -13.23
N LYS A 235 -25.09 3.18 -14.18
CA LYS A 235 -25.50 2.30 -15.27
C LYS A 235 -24.26 1.58 -15.80
N TYR A 236 -24.32 0.25 -15.93
CA TYR A 236 -23.33 -0.54 -16.66
C TYR A 236 -23.54 -0.28 -18.16
N GLU A 237 -23.19 0.92 -18.63
CA GLU A 237 -23.28 1.26 -20.04
C GLU A 237 -22.33 0.36 -20.82
N THR A 238 -22.91 -0.74 -21.28
CA THR A 238 -22.41 -1.58 -22.34
C THR A 238 -21.95 -0.66 -23.48
N LEU A 239 -20.65 -0.68 -23.77
CA LEU A 239 -19.98 -0.01 -24.89
C LEU A 239 -19.66 1.50 -24.71
N SER A 240 -18.55 1.78 -24.03
CA SER A 240 -17.53 2.68 -24.61
C SER A 240 -16.13 2.14 -24.33
N CYS A 241 -15.91 0.89 -24.75
CA CYS A 241 -14.58 0.38 -25.00
C CYS A 241 -14.20 0.77 -26.43
N MET A 242 -13.84 2.04 -26.67
CA MET A 242 -12.98 2.50 -27.77
C MET A 242 -12.79 4.03 -27.83
N GLU A 243 -13.46 4.81 -27.00
CA GLU A 243 -13.10 6.22 -26.83
C GLU A 243 -12.13 6.33 -25.65
N THR A 244 -10.84 6.50 -25.95
CA THR A 244 -9.94 7.23 -25.05
C THR A 244 -10.50 8.64 -24.91
N ASP A 245 -11.56 8.80 -24.13
CA ASP A 245 -12.06 10.10 -23.75
C ASP A 245 -11.07 10.61 -22.69
N THR A 246 -9.93 11.10 -23.17
CA THR A 246 -9.02 12.00 -22.47
C THR A 246 -9.77 13.29 -22.15
N ARG A 247 -10.79 13.20 -21.30
CA ARG A 247 -11.27 14.33 -20.52
C ARG A 247 -10.34 14.46 -19.35
N GLU A 248 -9.18 15.07 -19.60
CA GLU A 248 -8.32 15.62 -18.56
C GLU A 248 -9.21 16.46 -17.64
N GLY A 249 -9.53 15.94 -16.45
CA GLY A 249 -10.41 16.59 -15.47
C GLY A 249 -11.69 15.83 -15.06
N ALA A 250 -11.97 14.64 -15.59
CA ALA A 250 -13.01 13.79 -15.00
C ALA A 250 -12.51 13.23 -13.65
N GLU A 251 -13.20 13.56 -12.56
CA GLU A 251 -12.93 13.00 -11.23
C GLU A 251 -12.88 11.47 -11.31
N GLU A 252 -11.78 10.84 -10.90
CA GLU A 252 -11.65 9.39 -10.92
C GLU A 252 -12.73 8.79 -10.02
N VAL A 253 -13.73 8.14 -10.62
CA VAL A 253 -14.80 7.47 -9.87
C VAL A 253 -14.33 6.08 -9.44
N PRO A 254 -14.55 5.67 -8.17
CA PRO A 254 -14.15 4.35 -7.69
C PRO A 254 -14.53 3.19 -8.62
N ALA A 255 -15.72 3.23 -9.23
CA ALA A 255 -16.18 2.20 -10.14
C ALA A 255 -15.29 2.02 -11.38
N ARG A 256 -14.88 3.11 -12.03
CA ARG A 256 -14.02 3.06 -13.24
C ARG A 256 -12.63 2.54 -12.91
N LEU A 257 -12.07 2.98 -11.79
CA LEU A 257 -10.77 2.52 -11.36
C LEU A 257 -10.80 1.04 -10.94
N ALA A 258 -11.88 0.58 -10.29
CA ALA A 258 -12.05 -0.81 -9.93
C ALA A 258 -12.16 -1.72 -11.16
N GLU A 259 -12.88 -1.30 -12.21
CA GLU A 259 -12.91 -2.00 -13.50
C GLU A 259 -11.51 -2.08 -14.13
N ALA A 260 -10.79 -0.95 -14.20
CA ALA A 260 -9.44 -0.93 -14.76
C ALA A 260 -8.49 -1.86 -13.99
N CYS A 261 -8.58 -1.87 -12.66
CA CYS A 261 -7.82 -2.76 -11.79
C CYS A 261 -8.17 -4.24 -12.00
N LEU A 262 -9.45 -4.58 -12.18
CA LEU A 262 -9.88 -5.95 -12.48
C LEU A 262 -9.37 -6.41 -13.85
N ARG A 263 -9.46 -5.55 -14.87
CA ARG A 263 -8.91 -5.80 -16.21
C ARG A 263 -7.41 -6.06 -16.16
N GLU A 264 -6.69 -5.24 -15.40
CA GLU A 264 -5.25 -5.37 -15.19
C GLU A 264 -4.88 -6.67 -14.45
N LEU A 265 -5.63 -7.06 -13.42
CA LEU A 265 -5.45 -8.33 -12.71
C LEU A 265 -5.65 -9.52 -13.66
N VAL A 266 -6.79 -9.56 -14.34
CA VAL A 266 -7.15 -10.67 -15.24
C VAL A 266 -6.19 -10.76 -16.42
N GLY A 267 -5.76 -9.62 -16.97
CA GLY A 267 -4.82 -9.57 -18.10
C GLY A 267 -3.45 -10.17 -17.81
N ARG A 268 -3.10 -10.34 -16.52
CA ARG A 268 -1.87 -11.01 -16.10
C ARG A 268 -2.08 -12.45 -15.61
N ALA A 269 -3.31 -12.94 -15.56
CA ALA A 269 -3.59 -14.31 -15.16
C ALA A 269 -3.13 -15.30 -16.24
N SER A 270 -2.31 -16.28 -15.85
CA SER A 270 -2.01 -17.44 -16.70
C SER A 270 -3.19 -18.42 -16.71
N PHE A 271 -3.13 -19.45 -17.56
CA PHE A 271 -4.13 -20.52 -17.61
C PHE A 271 -4.41 -21.16 -16.24
N GLY A 272 -3.37 -21.39 -15.43
CA GLY A 272 -3.52 -22.00 -14.10
C GLY A 272 -4.19 -21.07 -13.09
N HIS A 273 -4.09 -19.75 -13.27
CA HIS A 273 -4.53 -18.75 -12.32
C HIS A 273 -5.92 -18.17 -12.64
N ILE A 274 -6.47 -18.39 -13.84
CA ILE A 274 -7.79 -17.85 -14.20
C ILE A 274 -8.89 -18.31 -13.24
N ARG A 275 -8.84 -19.56 -12.78
CA ARG A 275 -9.80 -20.11 -11.82
C ARG A 275 -9.71 -19.45 -10.45
N SER A 276 -8.53 -18.95 -10.05
CA SER A 276 -8.35 -18.19 -8.81
C SER A 276 -9.09 -16.85 -8.84
N VAL A 277 -9.33 -16.27 -10.03
CA VAL A 277 -10.15 -15.07 -10.18
C VAL A 277 -11.64 -15.42 -10.33
N LEU A 278 -11.96 -16.40 -11.17
CA LEU A 278 -13.35 -16.78 -11.46
C LEU A 278 -14.12 -17.25 -10.23
N ARG A 279 -13.48 -18.04 -9.36
CA ARG A 279 -14.16 -18.57 -8.16
C ARG A 279 -14.69 -17.45 -7.23
N PRO A 280 -13.89 -16.44 -6.84
CA PRO A 280 -14.39 -15.30 -6.09
C PRO A 280 -15.46 -14.49 -6.84
N VAL A 281 -15.37 -14.34 -8.17
CA VAL A 281 -16.40 -13.65 -8.99
C VAL A 281 -17.75 -14.35 -8.85
N LEU A 282 -17.77 -15.66 -9.12
CA LEU A 282 -18.98 -16.49 -9.04
C LEU A 282 -19.56 -16.48 -7.61
N THR A 283 -18.69 -16.64 -6.61
CA THR A 283 -19.08 -16.58 -5.19
C THR A 283 -19.68 -15.21 -4.82
N HIS A 284 -19.16 -14.12 -5.38
CA HIS A 284 -19.71 -12.79 -5.16
C HIS A 284 -21.10 -12.65 -5.79
N PHE A 285 -21.32 -13.17 -6.99
CA PHE A 285 -22.64 -13.15 -7.62
C PHE A 285 -23.68 -13.94 -6.83
N ASP A 286 -23.32 -15.12 -6.34
CA ASP A 286 -24.20 -15.95 -5.52
C ASP A 286 -24.58 -15.26 -4.20
N ARG A 287 -23.62 -14.59 -3.55
CA ARG A 287 -23.83 -13.99 -2.22
C ARG A 287 -24.58 -12.67 -2.25
N HIS A 288 -24.58 -11.98 -3.38
CA HIS A 288 -25.17 -10.65 -3.55
C HIS A 288 -26.34 -10.66 -4.52
N ASP A 289 -26.82 -11.84 -4.92
CA ASP A 289 -27.96 -12.04 -5.84
C ASP A 289 -27.80 -11.28 -7.18
N LEU A 290 -26.57 -11.23 -7.71
CA LEU A 290 -26.22 -10.41 -8.89
C LEU A 290 -26.43 -11.14 -10.22
N TRP A 291 -27.05 -12.31 -10.20
CA TRP A 291 -27.40 -13.07 -11.40
C TRP A 291 -28.64 -12.50 -12.10
N ILE A 292 -29.55 -11.86 -11.37
CA ILE A 292 -30.81 -11.31 -11.89
C ILE A 292 -31.05 -9.91 -11.27
N PRO A 293 -31.15 -8.84 -12.07
CA PRO A 293 -30.91 -8.78 -13.51
C PRO A 293 -29.44 -9.09 -13.86
N ASN A 294 -29.19 -9.64 -15.04
CA ASN A 294 -27.87 -10.17 -15.40
C ASN A 294 -26.89 -9.12 -15.97
N ASP A 295 -27.27 -7.84 -16.04
CA ASP A 295 -26.48 -6.78 -16.65
C ASP A 295 -25.08 -6.66 -16.03
N PHE A 296 -24.99 -6.67 -14.69
CA PHE A 296 -23.71 -6.60 -13.99
C PHE A 296 -22.86 -7.85 -14.22
N ALA A 297 -23.46 -9.04 -14.11
CA ALA A 297 -22.75 -10.30 -14.36
C ALA A 297 -22.19 -10.34 -15.80
N VAL A 298 -22.99 -9.95 -16.79
CA VAL A 298 -22.57 -9.86 -18.19
C VAL A 298 -21.45 -8.84 -18.38
N HIS A 299 -21.52 -7.68 -17.71
CA HIS A 299 -20.45 -6.67 -17.75
C HIS A 299 -19.12 -7.21 -17.21
N VAL A 300 -19.14 -7.87 -16.06
CA VAL A 300 -17.95 -8.47 -15.44
C VAL A 300 -17.38 -9.60 -16.32
N PHE A 301 -18.22 -10.48 -16.86
CA PHE A 301 -17.75 -11.52 -17.78
C PHE A 301 -17.15 -10.94 -19.07
N LYS A 302 -17.70 -9.83 -19.59
CA LYS A 302 -17.09 -9.11 -20.73
C LYS A 302 -15.70 -8.59 -20.37
N ILE A 303 -15.54 -7.96 -19.21
CA ILE A 303 -14.22 -7.50 -18.74
C ILE A 303 -13.24 -8.68 -18.70
N ILE A 304 -13.65 -9.81 -18.09
CA ILE A 304 -12.79 -10.99 -17.97
C ILE A 304 -12.40 -11.53 -19.35
N MET A 305 -13.39 -11.75 -20.22
CA MET A 305 -13.20 -12.31 -21.56
C MET A 305 -12.34 -11.42 -22.48
N PHE A 306 -12.46 -10.10 -22.36
CA PHE A 306 -11.63 -9.16 -23.12
C PHE A 306 -10.22 -8.97 -22.54
N SER A 307 -9.98 -9.39 -21.30
CA SER A 307 -8.69 -9.22 -20.63
C SER A 307 -7.77 -10.43 -20.80
N ILE A 308 -8.34 -11.64 -20.88
CA ILE A 308 -7.56 -12.87 -21.04
C ILE A 308 -7.06 -13.08 -22.47
N GLN A 309 -6.04 -13.91 -22.62
CA GLN A 309 -5.63 -14.41 -23.93
C GLN A 309 -6.73 -15.30 -24.53
N ALA A 310 -6.99 -15.16 -25.84
CA ALA A 310 -8.08 -15.85 -26.53
C ALA A 310 -8.07 -17.38 -26.35
N GLN A 311 -6.89 -17.98 -26.23
CA GLN A 311 -6.70 -19.42 -25.99
C GLN A 311 -7.24 -19.92 -24.65
N TYR A 312 -7.49 -19.04 -23.67
CA TYR A 312 -8.03 -19.40 -22.35
C TYR A 312 -9.53 -19.15 -22.22
N SER A 313 -10.17 -18.58 -23.26
CA SER A 313 -11.60 -18.22 -23.27
C SER A 313 -12.52 -19.40 -22.94
N TYR A 314 -12.23 -20.60 -23.47
CA TYR A 314 -13.01 -21.79 -23.21
C TYR A 314 -13.07 -22.16 -21.72
N SER A 315 -12.00 -21.89 -20.96
CA SER A 315 -11.93 -22.20 -19.53
C SER A 315 -12.88 -21.34 -18.70
N VAL A 316 -13.09 -20.09 -19.11
CA VAL A 316 -14.07 -19.20 -18.47
C VAL A 316 -15.49 -19.72 -18.69
N VAL A 317 -15.82 -20.10 -19.93
CA VAL A 317 -17.13 -20.64 -20.29
C VAL A 317 -17.38 -21.96 -19.57
N GLU A 318 -16.40 -22.87 -19.57
CA GLU A 318 -16.47 -24.14 -18.85
C GLU A 318 -16.73 -23.92 -17.35
N ALA A 319 -15.97 -23.04 -16.70
CA ALA A 319 -16.12 -22.75 -15.27
C ALA A 319 -17.51 -22.17 -14.95
N LEU A 320 -18.03 -21.29 -15.81
CA LEU A 320 -19.38 -20.74 -15.67
C LEU A 320 -20.44 -21.85 -15.79
N MET A 321 -20.35 -22.70 -16.81
CA MET A 321 -21.29 -23.81 -17.00
C MET A 321 -21.28 -24.77 -15.79
N GLN A 322 -20.09 -25.16 -15.34
CA GLN A 322 -19.93 -26.03 -14.17
C GLN A 322 -20.55 -25.43 -12.91
N HIS A 323 -20.42 -24.11 -12.71
CA HIS A 323 -21.02 -23.41 -11.58
C HIS A 323 -22.55 -23.39 -11.64
N LEU A 324 -23.11 -23.06 -12.81
CA LEU A 324 -24.56 -23.02 -13.01
C LEU A 324 -25.21 -24.41 -12.90
N ASP A 325 -24.55 -25.45 -13.41
CA ASP A 325 -25.01 -26.84 -13.27
C ASP A 325 -25.01 -27.29 -11.81
N ALA A 326 -23.95 -26.94 -11.05
CA ALA A 326 -23.87 -27.23 -9.62
C ALA A 326 -24.96 -26.50 -8.82
N ALA A 327 -25.22 -25.23 -9.12
CA ALA A 327 -26.27 -24.44 -8.50
C ALA A 327 -27.67 -25.00 -8.81
N GLY A 328 -27.95 -25.32 -10.08
CA GLY A 328 -29.22 -25.92 -10.50
C GLY A 328 -29.44 -27.33 -9.93
N GLY A 329 -28.37 -28.11 -9.73
CA GLY A 329 -28.41 -29.39 -9.03
C GLY A 329 -28.77 -29.25 -7.55
N ALA A 330 -28.22 -28.24 -6.86
CA ALA A 330 -28.51 -27.96 -5.45
C ALA A 330 -29.96 -27.48 -5.23
N GLU A 331 -30.51 -26.66 -6.13
CA GLU A 331 -31.91 -26.24 -6.08
C GLU A 331 -32.87 -27.41 -6.33
N ARG A 332 -32.58 -28.27 -7.31
CA ARG A 332 -33.38 -29.47 -7.58
C ARG A 332 -33.39 -30.44 -6.40
N ALA A 333 -32.27 -30.60 -5.70
CA ALA A 333 -32.18 -31.43 -4.51
C ALA A 333 -32.98 -30.86 -3.32
N ARG A 334 -33.07 -29.53 -3.19
CA ARG A 334 -33.88 -28.85 -2.16
C ARG A 334 -35.39 -28.84 -2.45
N GLY A 335 -35.80 -28.83 -3.71
CA GLY A 335 -37.21 -28.92 -4.12
C GLY A 335 -37.79 -30.34 -4.15
N SER A 336 -36.97 -31.36 -3.83
CA SER A 336 -37.36 -32.77 -3.81
C SER A 336 -37.55 -33.34 -2.38
N VAL A 337 -37.55 -32.47 -1.37
CA VAL A 337 -37.89 -32.74 0.04
C VAL A 337 -39.16 -31.98 0.37
#